data_AF-A0A4Y2HG83-F1
#
_entry.id   AF-A0A4Y2HG83-F1
#
_cell.length_a   1.000
_cell.length_b   1.000
_cell.length_c   1.000
_cell.angle_alpha   90.00
_cell.angle_beta   90.00
_cell.angle_gamma   90.00
#
_symmetry.space_group_name_H-M   'P 1'
#
loop_
_entity.id
_entity.type
_entity.pdbx_description
1 polymer ?
#
loop_
_entity_poly.entity_id
_entity_poly.type
_entity_poly.pdbx_seq_one_letter_code
_entity_poly.pdbx_strand_id
1 'polypeptide(L)'
;MFTKHSKNADGTWEDFVYELRTYFQEWIKGLEVENFEQLCDLIITDRMKRRVPTEVKEHFIDEWPKFKSPELLSKKLDQYESVRNMMKKKTASHNHKVQFQRQKFGTY
;
A
#
# COMPACT_ATOMS: atom_id res chain seq x y z
N MET A 1 -9.10 -5.44 1.04
CA MET A 1 -10.44 -4.96 1.47
C MET A 1 -11.48 -6.10 1.48
N PHE A 2 -11.25 -7.17 2.27
CA PHE A 2 -12.22 -8.27 2.54
C PHE A 2 -12.31 -8.62 4.03
N THR A 3 -11.46 -8.02 4.86
CA THR A 3 -11.22 -8.41 6.26
C THR A 3 -12.06 -7.62 7.26
N LYS A 4 -12.86 -6.66 6.78
CA LYS A 4 -13.74 -5.85 7.63
C LYS A 4 -15.20 -6.30 7.57
N HIS A 5 -15.56 -7.18 6.64
CA HIS A 5 -16.89 -7.80 6.62
C HIS A 5 -16.89 -8.97 7.61
N SER A 6 -17.49 -8.72 8.77
CA SER A 6 -17.85 -9.77 9.72
C SER A 6 -19.27 -10.24 9.45
N LYS A 7 -19.56 -11.50 9.75
CA LYS A 7 -20.92 -12.04 9.73
C LYS A 7 -21.83 -11.20 10.65
N ASN A 8 -23.00 -10.81 10.16
CA ASN A 8 -24.04 -10.18 10.97
C ASN A 8 -24.49 -11.13 12.09
N ALA A 9 -24.74 -10.60 13.29
CA ALA A 9 -25.12 -11.39 14.46
C ALA A 9 -26.44 -12.18 14.22
N ASP A 10 -27.35 -11.57 13.48
CA ASP A 10 -28.69 -12.12 13.21
C ASP A 10 -28.78 -12.89 11.88
N GLY A 11 -27.73 -12.86 11.05
CA GLY A 11 -27.69 -13.55 9.77
C GLY A 11 -27.24 -15.00 9.88
N THR A 12 -27.47 -15.81 8.85
CA THR A 12 -26.89 -17.15 8.74
C THR A 12 -25.49 -17.09 8.11
N TRP A 13 -24.77 -18.21 8.12
CA TRP A 13 -23.53 -18.33 7.34
C TRP A 13 -23.79 -18.36 5.83
N GLU A 14 -24.96 -18.84 5.41
CA GLU A 14 -25.38 -18.86 4.01
C GLU A 14 -25.58 -17.44 3.47
N ASP A 15 -26.26 -16.59 4.25
CA ASP A 15 -26.43 -15.17 3.93
C ASP A 15 -25.06 -14.48 3.79
N PHE A 16 -24.14 -14.75 4.71
CA PHE A 16 -22.79 -14.17 4.65
C PHE A 16 -21.99 -14.62 3.42
N VAL A 17 -22.11 -15.90 3.03
CA VAL A 17 -21.49 -16.39 1.79
C VAL A 17 -22.11 -15.71 0.57
N TYR A 18 -23.44 -15.54 0.56
CA TYR A 18 -24.15 -14.85 -0.51
C TYR A 18 -23.70 -13.38 -0.63
N GLU A 19 -23.64 -12.65 0.49
CA GLU A 19 -23.13 -11.28 0.55
C GLU A 19 -21.69 -11.18 0.04
N LEU A 20 -20.78 -12.03 0.54
CA LEU A 20 -19.39 -12.05 0.12
C LEU A 20 -19.24 -12.34 -1.37
N ARG A 21 -20.01 -13.31 -1.90
CA ARG A 21 -19.98 -13.65 -3.32
C ARG A 21 -20.47 -12.48 -4.17
N THR A 22 -21.56 -11.84 -3.77
CA THR A 22 -22.15 -10.71 -4.50
C THR A 22 -21.18 -9.54 -4.55
N TYR A 23 -20.62 -9.15 -3.40
CA TYR A 23 -19.62 -8.09 -3.33
C TYR A 23 -18.37 -8.41 -4.18
N PHE A 24 -17.88 -9.66 -4.12
CA PHE A 24 -16.73 -10.07 -4.93
C PHE A 24 -17.03 -9.95 -6.43
N GLN A 25 -18.21 -10.39 -6.86
CA GLN A 25 -18.66 -10.31 -8.25
C GLN A 25 -18.82 -8.87 -8.73
N GLU A 26 -19.42 -8.00 -7.93
CA GLU A 26 -19.53 -6.57 -8.24
C GLU A 26 -18.17 -5.89 -8.32
N TRP A 27 -17.24 -6.26 -7.43
CA TRP A 27 -15.89 -5.72 -7.40
C TRP A 27 -15.09 -6.09 -8.64
N ILE A 28 -15.06 -7.37 -9.02
CA ILE A 28 -14.35 -7.81 -10.24
C ILE A 28 -15.00 -7.23 -11.50
N LYS A 29 -16.33 -7.06 -11.51
CA LYS A 29 -17.06 -6.42 -12.61
C LYS A 29 -16.73 -4.93 -12.72
N GLY A 30 -16.74 -4.20 -11.61
CA GLY A 30 -16.40 -2.77 -11.57
C GLY A 30 -14.94 -2.48 -11.91
N LEU A 31 -14.06 -3.47 -11.74
CA LEU A 31 -12.66 -3.39 -12.16
C LEU A 31 -12.39 -3.95 -13.56
N GLU A 32 -13.43 -4.39 -14.28
CA GLU A 32 -13.34 -4.94 -15.64
C GLU A 32 -12.33 -6.10 -15.72
N VAL A 33 -12.38 -7.02 -14.76
CA VAL A 33 -11.54 -8.22 -14.76
C VAL A 33 -12.14 -9.25 -15.73
N GLU A 34 -11.42 -9.54 -16.81
CA GLU A 34 -11.90 -10.36 -17.92
C GLU A 34 -11.40 -11.81 -17.86
N ASN A 35 -10.25 -12.05 -17.22
CA ASN A 35 -9.60 -13.36 -17.21
C ASN A 35 -8.96 -13.72 -15.86
N PHE A 36 -8.58 -14.99 -15.73
CA PHE A 36 -8.01 -15.54 -14.49
C PHE A 36 -6.67 -14.92 -14.11
N GLU A 37 -5.86 -14.51 -15.08
CA GLU A 37 -4.56 -13.87 -14.85
C GLU A 37 -4.76 -12.48 -14.22
N GLN A 38 -5.64 -11.65 -14.79
CA GLN A 38 -6.01 -10.36 -14.22
C GLN A 38 -6.62 -10.50 -12.82
N LEU A 39 -7.37 -11.58 -12.56
CA LEU A 39 -7.87 -11.87 -11.23
C LEU A 39 -6.72 -12.18 -10.25
N CYS A 40 -5.77 -13.02 -10.66
CA CYS A 40 -4.58 -13.32 -9.86
C CYS A 40 -3.81 -12.06 -9.53
N ASP A 41 -3.55 -11.22 -10.53
CA ASP A 41 -2.86 -9.93 -10.37
C ASP A 41 -3.57 -9.02 -9.38
N LEU A 42 -4.89 -8.90 -9.48
CA LEU A 42 -5.69 -8.10 -8.57
C LEU A 42 -5.60 -8.62 -7.12
N ILE A 43 -5.66 -9.94 -6.92
CA ILE A 43 -5.56 -10.55 -5.59
C ILE A 43 -4.16 -10.36 -5.00
N ILE A 44 -3.10 -10.60 -5.77
CA ILE A 44 -1.71 -10.37 -5.35
C ILE A 44 -1.52 -8.90 -4.99
N THR A 45 -2.03 -8.00 -5.83
CA THR A 45 -1.99 -6.55 -5.63
C THR A 45 -2.70 -6.13 -4.34
N ASP A 46 -3.92 -6.59 -4.05
CA ASP A 46 -4.61 -6.28 -2.77
C ASP A 46 -3.83 -6.82 -1.57
N ARG A 47 -3.20 -8.00 -1.69
CA ARG A 47 -2.37 -8.57 -0.62
C ARG A 47 -1.08 -7.77 -0.39
N MET A 48 -0.45 -7.25 -1.45
CA MET A 48 0.68 -6.34 -1.34
C MET A 48 0.28 -5.02 -0.69
N LYS A 49 -0.82 -4.39 -1.15
CA LYS A 49 -1.37 -3.15 -0.57
C LYS A 49 -1.52 -3.26 0.95
N ARG A 50 -2.00 -4.39 1.46
CA ARG A 50 -2.15 -4.59 2.91
C ARG A 50 -0.83 -4.52 3.69
N ARG A 51 0.27 -5.01 3.11
CA ARG A 51 1.61 -5.04 3.73
C ARG A 51 2.36 -3.70 3.68
N VAL A 52 1.93 -2.78 2.81
CA VAL A 52 2.53 -1.44 2.73
C VAL A 52 2.26 -0.66 4.03
N PRO A 53 3.26 -0.01 4.65
CA PRO A 53 3.07 0.83 5.83
C PRO A 53 2.07 1.97 5.59
N THR A 54 1.36 2.41 6.63
CA THR A 54 0.33 3.45 6.50
C THR A 54 0.90 4.78 5.98
N GLU A 55 2.09 5.20 6.43
CA GLU A 55 2.71 6.44 5.95
C GLU A 55 2.94 6.41 4.42
N VAL A 56 3.30 5.24 3.88
CA VAL A 56 3.50 5.07 2.44
C VAL A 56 2.16 5.03 1.72
N LYS A 57 1.12 4.47 2.34
CA LYS A 57 -0.25 4.46 1.78
C LYS A 57 -0.84 5.85 1.61
N GLU A 58 -0.61 6.74 2.56
CA GLU A 58 -1.14 8.11 2.51
C GLU A 58 -0.59 8.90 1.32
N HIS A 59 0.65 8.63 0.90
CA HIS A 59 1.23 9.27 -0.28
C HIS A 59 0.64 8.82 -1.61
N PHE A 60 -0.02 7.66 -1.66
CA PHE A 60 -0.56 7.09 -2.90
C PHE A 60 -2.08 6.99 -2.89
N ILE A 61 -2.78 7.77 -2.04
CA ILE A 61 -4.23 7.61 -1.83
C ILE A 61 -5.03 7.68 -3.13
N ASP A 62 -4.68 8.62 -4.01
CA ASP A 62 -5.32 8.83 -5.31
C ASP A 62 -4.84 7.86 -6.41
N GLU A 63 -3.66 7.26 -6.22
CA GLU A 63 -3.08 6.30 -7.15
C GLU A 63 -3.48 4.85 -6.82
N TRP A 64 -3.91 4.57 -5.59
CA TRP A 64 -4.25 3.21 -5.15
C TRP A 64 -5.24 2.46 -6.04
N PRO A 65 -6.34 3.08 -6.53
CA PRO A 65 -7.27 2.40 -7.43
C PRO A 65 -6.67 2.03 -8.78
N LYS A 66 -5.58 2.70 -9.20
CA LYS A 66 -4.93 2.51 -10.52
C LYS A 66 -4.00 1.30 -10.54
N PHE A 67 -3.50 0.87 -9.38
CA PHE A 67 -2.66 -0.32 -9.28
C PHE A 67 -3.52 -1.58 -9.35
N LYS A 68 -3.66 -2.13 -10.56
CA LYS A 68 -4.29 -3.44 -10.83
C LYS A 68 -3.26 -4.56 -11.02
N SER A 69 -2.03 -4.23 -11.43
CA SER A 69 -0.92 -5.18 -11.60
C SER A 69 0.06 -5.12 -10.42
N PRO A 70 0.56 -6.28 -9.94
CA PRO A 70 1.53 -6.33 -8.86
C PRO A 70 2.89 -5.78 -9.28
N GLU A 71 3.29 -5.91 -10.55
CA GLU A 71 4.53 -5.37 -11.11
C GLU A 71 4.52 -3.84 -11.12
N LEU A 72 3.39 -3.24 -11.49
CA LEU A 72 3.27 -1.78 -11.47
C LEU A 72 3.37 -1.26 -10.04
N LEU A 73 2.73 -1.95 -9.09
CA LEU A 73 2.79 -1.59 -7.69
C LEU A 73 4.19 -1.74 -7.11
N SER A 74 4.87 -2.87 -7.32
CA SER A 74 6.22 -3.10 -6.80
C SER A 74 7.19 -2.04 -7.29
N LYS A 75 7.20 -1.76 -8.60
CA LYS A 75 8.08 -0.75 -9.19
C LYS A 75 7.86 0.63 -8.58
N LYS A 76 6.61 1.03 -8.32
CA LYS A 76 6.32 2.32 -7.68
C LYS A 76 6.79 2.37 -6.23
N LEU A 77 6.58 1.29 -5.47
CA LEU A 77 7.04 1.19 -4.08
C LEU A 77 8.58 1.21 -4.00
N ASP A 78 9.28 0.47 -4.84
CA ASP A 78 10.74 0.43 -4.89
C ASP A 78 11.34 1.80 -5.22
N GLN A 79 10.74 2.51 -6.18
CA GLN A 79 11.12 3.88 -6.52
C GLN A 79 10.96 4.82 -5.33
N TYR A 80 9.83 4.75 -4.63
CA TYR A 80 9.57 5.56 -3.45
C TYR A 80 10.57 5.27 -2.33
N GLU A 81 10.83 3.99 -2.04
CA GLU A 81 11.81 3.59 -1.02
C GLU A 81 13.22 4.06 -1.35
N SER A 82 13.63 3.96 -2.63
CA SER A 82 14.92 4.46 -3.09
C SER A 82 15.08 5.97 -2.82
N VAL A 83 14.09 6.77 -3.20
CA VAL A 83 14.08 8.23 -2.96
C VAL A 83 14.10 8.54 -1.46
N ARG A 84 13.25 7.87 -0.68
CA ARG A 84 13.19 8.04 0.77
C ARG A 84 14.53 7.70 1.44
N ASN A 85 15.19 6.63 1.00
CA ASN A 85 16.48 6.22 1.54
C ASN A 85 17.59 7.22 1.16
N MET A 86 17.58 7.77 -0.05
CA MET A 86 18.49 8.85 -0.45
C MET A 86 18.30 10.09 0.43
N MET A 87 17.05 10.50 0.69
CA MET A 87 16.75 11.64 1.56
C MET A 87 17.26 11.41 2.99
N LYS A 88 17.00 10.23 3.56
CA LYS A 88 17.50 9.86 4.90
C LYS A 88 19.03 9.90 4.98
N LYS A 89 19.74 9.43 3.96
CA LYS A 89 21.22 9.49 3.92
C LYS A 89 21.74 10.94 3.86
N LYS A 90 21.08 11.80 3.08
CA LYS A 90 21.43 13.23 2.99
C LYS A 90 21.20 13.95 4.33
N THR A 91 20.07 13.74 4.98
CA THR A 91 19.77 14.38 6.28
C THR A 91 20.70 13.88 7.38
N ALA A 92 21.02 12.59 7.41
CA ALA A 92 22.00 12.04 8.35
C ALA A 92 23.40 12.65 8.14
N SER A 93 23.83 12.81 6.89
CA SER A 93 25.13 13.42 6.56
C SER A 93 25.17 14.92 6.89
N HIS A 94 24.07 15.64 6.67
CA HIS A 94 23.95 17.05 7.05
C HIS A 94 23.97 17.21 8.57
N ASN A 95 23.23 16.38 9.32
CA ASN A 95 23.23 16.41 10.78
C ASN A 95 24.62 16.10 11.37
N HIS A 96 25.35 15.11 10.83
CA HIS A 96 26.73 14.84 11.26
C HIS A 96 27.65 16.03 11.02
N LYS A 97 27.56 16.69 9.85
CA LYS A 97 28.34 17.90 9.56
C LYS A 97 28.01 19.06 10.49
N VAL A 98 26.72 19.32 10.75
CA VAL A 98 26.28 20.39 11.65
C VAL A 98 26.75 20.12 13.09
N GLN A 99 26.71 18.87 13.55
CA GLN A 99 27.19 18.49 14.87
C GLN A 99 28.71 18.62 14.99
N PHE A 100 29.46 18.23 13.95
CA PHE A 100 30.92 18.41 13.90
C PHE A 100 31.31 19.89 13.88
N GLN A 101 30.57 20.73 13.16
CA GLN A 101 30.80 22.19 13.14
C GLN A 101 30.47 22.84 14.48
N ARG A 102 29.38 22.43 15.16
CA ARG A 102 29.07 22.89 16.52
C ARG A 102 30.14 22.52 17.54
N GLN A 103 30.75 21.34 17.41
CA GLN A 103 31.86 20.92 18.28
C GLN A 103 33.16 21.67 17.97
N LYS A 104 33.40 22.07 16.72
CA LYS A 104 34.62 22.81 16.32
C LYS A 104 34.57 24.32 16.54
N PHE A 105 33.38 24.92 16.54
CA PHE A 105 33.21 26.38 16.65
C PHE A 105 32.26 26.76 17.81
N GLY A 106 32.25 25.96 18.88
CA GLY A 106 31.49 26.24 20.10
C GLY A 106 31.67 27.69 20.52
N THR A 107 30.56 28.41 20.51
CA THR A 107 30.38 29.81 20.90
C THR A 107 30.84 30.02 22.34
N TYR A 108 31.72 31.00 22.56
CA TYR A 108 31.95 31.61 23.88
C TYR A 108 30.70 32.36 24.35
#